data_AF-A0A968PQY0-F1
#
_entry.id   AF-A0A968PQY0-F1
#
_cell.length_a   1.000
_cell.length_b   1.000
_cell.length_c   1.000
_cell.angle_alpha   90.00
_cell.angle_beta   90.00
_cell.angle_gamma   90.00
#
_symmetry.space_group_name_H-M   'P 1'
#
loop_
_entity.id
_entity.type
_entity.pdbx_description
1 polymer ?
#
loop_
_entity_poly.entity_id
_entity_poly.type
_entity_poly.pdbx_seq_one_letter_code
_entity_poly.pdbx_strand_id
1 'polypeptide(L)'
;MVSHQASFVHRSVFDQIGLFNPNYQLRMDYDFWLRAFRQYDFLMLNEILVDYDPHGMSGKPDNIHLFYAEERKANCLNQVQNAFWINLWVSLKCEIKLILFWFMD
;
A
#
# COMPACT_ATOMS: atom_id res chain seq x y z
N MET A 1 -7.25 -3.21 -3.43
CA MET A 1 -6.00 -2.43 -3.65
C MET A 1 -5.32 -3.02 -4.88
N VAL A 2 -4.60 -2.22 -5.66
CA VAL A 2 -3.84 -2.71 -6.82
C VAL A 2 -2.80 -3.72 -6.35
N SER A 3 -2.72 -4.89 -6.98
CA SER A 3 -1.67 -5.87 -6.70
C SER A 3 -0.40 -5.44 -7.44
N HIS A 4 0.56 -4.87 -6.72
CA HIS A 4 1.78 -4.32 -7.34
C HIS A 4 2.53 -5.36 -8.17
N GLN A 5 2.64 -6.59 -7.66
CA GLN A 5 3.34 -7.70 -8.31
C GLN A 5 2.72 -8.10 -9.66
N ALA A 6 1.41 -7.90 -9.81
CA ALA A 6 0.62 -8.27 -11.00
C ALA A 6 0.21 -7.06 -11.84
N SER A 7 0.85 -5.90 -11.63
CA SER A 7 0.47 -4.66 -12.31
C SER A 7 1.54 -4.20 -13.30
N PHE A 8 1.08 -3.75 -14.46
CA PHE A 8 1.94 -3.25 -15.52
C PHE A 8 1.53 -1.83 -15.89
N VAL A 9 2.53 -0.97 -16.10
CA VAL A 9 2.33 0.40 -16.59
C VAL A 9 3.28 0.67 -17.74
N HIS A 10 2.86 1.53 -18.66
CA HIS A 10 3.77 2.04 -19.68
C HIS A 10 4.86 2.89 -19.01
N ARG A 11 6.09 2.89 -19.56
CA ARG A 11 7.23 3.64 -19.00
C ARG A 11 6.90 5.13 -18.78
N SER A 12 6.13 5.72 -19.69
CA SER A 12 5.73 7.12 -19.62
C SER A 12 4.96 7.48 -18.34
N VAL A 13 4.34 6.51 -17.66
CA VAL A 13 3.69 6.76 -16.36
C VAL A 13 4.73 7.22 -15.34
N PHE A 14 5.89 6.54 -15.26
CA PHE A 14 6.98 6.96 -14.37
C PHE A 14 7.54 8.33 -14.73
N ASP A 15 7.65 8.63 -16.04
CA ASP A 15 8.12 9.92 -16.52
C ASP A 15 7.15 11.07 -16.15
N GLN A 16 5.85 10.78 -16.06
CA GLN A 16 4.80 11.77 -15.79
C GLN A 16 4.52 11.98 -14.30
N ILE A 17 4.40 10.90 -13.51
CA ILE A 17 4.04 11.00 -12.08
C ILE A 17 5.24 10.86 -11.13
N GLY A 18 6.40 10.52 -11.66
CA GLY A 18 7.63 10.29 -10.90
C GLY A 18 7.78 8.86 -10.40
N LEU A 19 9.02 8.52 -9.99
CA LEU A 19 9.42 7.21 -9.47
C LEU A 19 8.85 6.92 -8.06
N PHE A 20 9.25 5.79 -7.48
CA PHE A 20 8.98 5.49 -6.08
C PHE A 20 9.68 6.48 -5.15
N ASN A 21 9.00 6.85 -4.07
CA ASN A 21 9.56 7.74 -3.06
C ASN A 21 10.43 6.92 -2.08
N PRO A 22 11.75 7.11 -2.04
CA PRO A 22 12.66 6.30 -1.23
C PRO A 22 12.53 6.53 0.29
N ASN A 23 11.70 7.49 0.72
CA ASN A 23 11.39 7.73 2.12
C ASN A 23 10.34 6.75 2.70
N TYR A 24 9.86 5.81 1.89
CA TYR A 24 9.05 4.69 2.33
C TYR A 24 9.89 3.41 2.29
N GLN A 25 9.73 2.57 3.30
CA GLN A 25 10.38 1.26 3.40
C GLN A 25 9.45 0.14 2.95
N LEU A 26 8.13 0.27 3.18
CA LEU A 26 7.14 -0.80 2.98
C LEU A 26 5.98 -0.41 2.06
N ARG A 27 5.64 0.88 1.94
CA ARG A 27 4.45 1.36 1.19
C ARG A 27 4.80 2.25 -0.01
N MET A 28 5.98 2.07 -0.59
CA MET A 28 6.40 2.79 -1.81
C MET A 28 5.44 2.60 -2.98
N ASP A 29 5.01 1.35 -3.20
CA ASP A 29 4.06 0.95 -4.23
C ASP A 29 2.69 1.60 -4.00
N TYR A 30 2.21 1.60 -2.75
CA TYR A 30 0.95 2.21 -2.38
C TYR A 30 0.92 3.71 -2.66
N ASP A 31 1.95 4.46 -2.26
CA ASP A 31 2.09 5.88 -2.61
C ASP A 31 2.05 6.10 -4.13
N PHE A 32 2.82 5.30 -4.87
CA PHE A 32 2.85 5.38 -6.33
C PHE A 32 1.47 5.16 -6.95
N TRP A 33 0.72 4.15 -6.49
CA TRP A 33 -0.62 3.88 -7.00
C TRP A 33 -1.61 4.98 -6.65
N LEU A 34 -1.54 5.57 -5.45
CA LEU A 34 -2.38 6.72 -5.11
C LEU A 34 -2.14 7.91 -6.06
N ARG A 35 -0.89 8.18 -6.45
CA ARG A 35 -0.57 9.20 -7.45
C ARG A 35 -1.10 8.83 -8.83
N ALA A 36 -0.94 7.58 -9.25
CA ALA A 36 -1.42 7.09 -10.54
C ALA A 36 -2.94 7.14 -10.67
N PHE A 37 -3.69 6.77 -9.63
CA PHE A 37 -5.16 6.83 -9.58
C PHE A 37 -5.74 8.21 -9.82
N ARG A 38 -4.96 9.27 -9.60
CA ARG A 38 -5.42 10.65 -9.83
C ARG A 38 -5.32 11.09 -11.29
N GLN A 39 -4.57 10.35 -12.12
CA GLN A 39 -4.21 10.78 -13.48
C GLN A 39 -4.55 9.76 -14.57
N TYR A 40 -4.75 8.48 -14.22
CA TYR A 40 -4.99 7.42 -15.19
C TYR A 40 -6.16 6.52 -14.79
N ASP A 41 -6.78 5.97 -15.82
CA ASP A 41 -7.72 4.87 -15.69
C ASP A 41 -6.99 3.53 -15.53
N PHE A 42 -7.65 2.61 -14.83
CA PHE A 42 -7.11 1.29 -14.53
C PHE A 42 -7.96 0.23 -15.21
N LEU A 43 -7.31 -0.62 -16.00
CA LEU A 43 -7.92 -1.85 -16.49
C LEU A 43 -7.62 -2.97 -15.50
N MET A 44 -8.67 -3.52 -14.89
CA MET A 44 -8.57 -4.63 -13.95
C MET A 44 -8.91 -5.95 -14.65
N LEU A 45 -7.97 -6.89 -14.64
CA LEU A 45 -8.17 -8.24 -15.16
C LEU A 45 -8.59 -9.17 -14.02
N ASN A 46 -9.62 -9.98 -14.23
CA ASN A 46 -10.04 -11.01 -13.28
C ASN A 46 -9.33 -12.34 -13.55
N GLU A 47 -8.00 -12.29 -13.55
CA GLU A 47 -7.13 -13.42 -13.85
C GLU A 47 -6.00 -13.50 -12.82
N ILE A 48 -5.55 -14.73 -12.53
CA ILE A 48 -4.40 -14.96 -11.66
C ILE A 48 -3.14 -14.83 -12.52
N LEU A 49 -2.41 -13.73 -12.33
CA LEU A 49 -1.18 -13.46 -13.09
C LEU A 49 0.10 -13.82 -12.34
N VAL A 50 0.04 -13.86 -11.00
CA VAL A 50 1.21 -14.05 -10.13
C VAL A 50 0.82 -14.87 -8.90
N ASP A 51 1.68 -15.83 -8.56
CA ASP A 51 1.78 -16.44 -7.24
C ASP A 51 3.02 -15.85 -6.54
N TYR A 52 2.85 -15.28 -5.35
CA TYR A 52 3.92 -14.58 -4.64
C TYR A 52 4.03 -15.01 -3.19
N ASP A 53 5.27 -15.00 -2.69
CA ASP A 53 5.58 -15.36 -1.30
C ASP A 53 5.06 -14.28 -0.32
N PRO A 54 4.19 -14.63 0.65
CA PRO A 54 3.70 -13.70 1.65
C PRO A 54 4.73 -13.37 2.75
N HIS A 55 5.86 -14.08 2.83
CA HIS A 55 6.87 -13.93 3.90
C HIS A 55 7.88 -12.79 3.67
N GLY A 56 7.57 -11.86 2.77
CA GLY A 56 8.34 -10.64 2.54
C GLY A 56 8.36 -9.69 3.75
N MET A 57 9.13 -8.60 3.63
CA MET A 57 9.32 -7.63 4.72
C MET A 57 8.01 -7.06 5.28
N SER A 58 7.04 -6.75 4.42
CA SER A 58 5.73 -6.22 4.84
C SER A 58 4.84 -7.24 5.56
N GLY A 59 5.14 -8.54 5.42
CA GLY A 59 4.43 -9.63 6.10
C GLY A 59 4.93 -9.89 7.52
N LYS A 60 6.11 -9.37 7.90
CA LYS A 60 6.71 -9.60 9.21
C LYS A 60 5.93 -8.86 10.31
N PRO A 61 5.57 -9.51 11.43
CA PRO A 61 4.87 -8.88 12.55
C PRO A 61 5.56 -7.62 13.07
N ASP A 62 6.89 -7.65 13.21
CA ASP A 62 7.71 -6.51 13.69
C ASP A 62 7.52 -5.23 12.85
N ASN A 63 7.12 -5.38 11.59
CA ASN A 63 6.96 -4.29 10.64
C ASN A 63 5.53 -3.72 10.60
N ILE A 64 4.60 -4.24 11.40
CA ILE A 64 3.19 -3.86 11.33
C ILE A 64 2.94 -2.38 11.63
N HIS A 65 3.62 -1.82 12.64
CA HIS A 65 3.51 -0.40 12.97
C HIS A 65 4.02 0.48 11.83
N LEU A 66 5.18 0.12 11.26
CA LEU A 66 5.78 0.85 10.14
C LEU A 66 4.87 0.78 8.90
N PHE A 67 4.34 -0.40 8.59
CA PHE A 67 3.43 -0.63 7.47
C PHE A 67 2.22 0.32 7.53
N TYR A 68 1.53 0.36 8.67
CA TYR A 68 0.35 1.22 8.82
C TYR A 68 0.68 2.69 9.00
N ALA A 69 1.84 3.04 9.61
CA ALA A 69 2.29 4.42 9.69
C ALA A 69 2.58 5.01 8.31
N GLU A 70 3.25 4.26 7.45
CA GLU A 70 3.52 4.66 6.07
C GLU A 70 2.25 4.78 5.23
N GLU A 71 1.28 3.86 5.42
CA GLU A 71 -0.03 3.96 4.75
C GLU A 71 -0.76 5.26 5.13
N ARG A 72 -0.82 5.61 6.43
CA ARG A 72 -1.43 6.87 6.88
C ARG A 72 -0.71 8.08 6.30
N LYS A 73 0.62 8.06 6.27
CA LYS A 73 1.44 9.11 5.65
C LYS A 73 1.10 9.28 4.17
N ALA A 74 1.03 8.18 3.42
CA ALA A 74 0.68 8.20 2.00
C ALA A 74 -0.75 8.73 1.77
N ASN A 75 -1.72 8.33 2.60
CA ASN A 75 -3.10 8.82 2.53
C ASN A 75 -3.19 10.35 2.72
N CYS A 76 -2.47 10.87 3.72
CA CYS A 76 -2.42 12.31 3.99
C CYS A 76 -1.74 13.08 2.86
N LEU A 77 -0.57 12.63 2.40
CA LEU A 77 0.19 13.32 1.34
C LEU A 77 -0.54 13.32 0.00
N ASN A 78 -1.27 12.25 -0.31
CA ASN A 78 -2.02 12.12 -1.57
C ASN A 78 -3.46 12.63 -1.47
N GLN A 79 -3.86 13.22 -0.34
CA GLN A 79 -5.18 13.81 -0.12
C GLN A 79 -6.33 12.84 -0.42
N VAL A 80 -6.21 11.59 0.05
CA VAL A 80 -7.24 10.56 -0.15
C VAL A 80 -8.57 11.04 0.42
N GLN A 81 -9.65 10.88 -0.35
CA GLN A 81 -10.98 11.25 0.11
C GLN A 81 -11.33 10.48 1.38
N ASN A 82 -11.89 11.16 2.39
CA ASN A 82 -12.19 10.57 3.70
C ASN A 82 -10.96 10.03 4.45
N ALA A 83 -9.76 10.54 4.18
CA ALA A 83 -8.51 10.10 4.83
C ALA A 83 -8.59 10.05 6.36
N PHE A 84 -9.36 10.93 7.02
CA PHE A 84 -9.56 10.86 8.47
C PHE A 84 -10.14 9.51 8.92
N TRP A 85 -11.30 9.12 8.35
CA TRP A 85 -11.99 7.87 8.71
C TRP A 85 -11.20 6.64 8.28
N ILE A 86 -10.58 6.71 7.09
CA ILE A 86 -9.70 5.64 6.61
C ILE A 86 -8.52 5.46 7.57
N ASN A 87 -7.85 6.54 7.96
CA ASN A 87 -6.70 6.48 8.85
C ASN A 87 -7.09 6.04 10.27
N LEU A 88 -8.28 6.41 10.75
CA LEU A 88 -8.81 5.92 12.01
C LEU A 88 -8.97 4.38 11.95
N TRP A 89 -9.59 3.88 10.89
CA TRP A 89 -9.77 2.43 10.70
C TRP A 89 -8.44 1.69 10.50
N VAL A 90 -7.50 2.27 9.77
CA VAL A 90 -6.13 1.75 9.60
C VAL A 90 -5.42 1.62 10.95
N SER A 91 -5.56 2.62 11.81
CA SER A 91 -5.00 2.56 13.17
C SER A 91 -5.68 1.46 13.99
N LEU A 92 -7.00 1.34 13.95
CA LEU A 92 -7.71 0.25 14.64
C LEU A 92 -7.27 -1.14 14.13
N LYS A 93 -7.07 -1.29 12.82
CA LYS A 93 -6.55 -2.53 12.24
C LYS A 93 -5.15 -2.88 12.72
N CYS A 94 -4.27 -1.88 12.87
CA CYS A 94 -2.94 -2.07 13.42
C CYS A 94 -3.04 -2.71 14.82
N GLU A 95 -3.85 -2.12 15.70
CA GLU A 95 -4.04 -2.61 17.06
C GLU A 95 -4.66 -4.01 17.10
N ILE A 96 -5.71 -4.27 16.31
CA ILE A 96 -6.36 -5.60 16.25
C ILE A 96 -5.36 -6.66 15.79
N LYS A 97 -4.58 -6.38 14.75
CA LYS A 97 -3.66 -7.36 14.16
C LYS A 97 -2.44 -7.60 15.06
N LEU A 98 -2.02 -6.62 15.84
CA LEU A 98 -1.08 -6.82 16.95
C LEU A 98 -1.68 -7.75 18.00
N ILE A 99 -2.88 -7.46 18.49
CA ILE A 99 -3.57 -8.26 19.51
C ILE A 99 -3.72 -9.72 19.07
N LEU A 100 -4.18 -9.96 17.84
CA LEU A 100 -4.34 -11.30 17.29
C LEU A 100 -3.01 -12.06 17.19
N PHE A 101 -1.92 -11.37 16.85
CA PHE A 101 -0.58 -11.97 16.85
C PHE A 101 -0.20 -12.44 18.26
N TRP A 102 -0.39 -11.60 19.28
CA TRP A 102 -0.14 -11.95 20.69
C TRP A 102 -1.01 -13.07 21.27
N PHE A 103 -2.14 -13.42 20.62
CA PHE A 103 -3.04 -14.50 21.04
C PHE A 103 -2.86 -15.80 20.25
N MET A 104 -1.99 -15.81 19.23
CA MET A 104 -1.75 -16.97 18.35
C MET A 104 -0.37 -17.63 18.59
N ASP A 105 0.43 -17.08 19.50
CA ASP A 105 1.67 -17.65 20.05
C ASP A 105 1.45 -18.16 21.49
#